data_AF-A0A0S1NGD0-F1
#
_entry.id   AF-A0A0S1NGD0-F1
#
_cell.length_a   1.000
_cell.length_b   1.000
_cell.length_c   1.000
_cell.angle_alpha   90.00
_cell.angle_beta   90.00
_cell.angle_gamma   90.00
#
_symmetry.space_group_name_H-M   'P 1'
#
loop_
_entity.id
_entity.type
_entity.pdbx_description
1 polymer ?
#
loop_
_entity_poly.entity_id
_entity_poly.type
_entity_poly.pdbx_seq_one_letter_code
_entity_poly.pdbx_strand_id
1 'polypeptide(L)'
;LEISNWSYINMQDAMSPLMEQLMFFHDHVLIILIMITVVVAYMMLMLMYNKIINRLLLEGQLIEFIWTLLPAMTLIFIAMPSLRLLYMLDEINNPLLTLKIIGHQWYWSYEYSDFSDVEFDSYMKSMIDMELNEFRLLDVDNRVILPFNVQIRLLVSSFDVIHSWAMPSMSLKVDAVPGRLNQMSTLVSRPGISYGQCSEICGANHSFMPIVVESVGMTMFINWLTNY
;
A
#
# COMPACT_ATOMS: atom_id res chain seq x y z
N LEU A 1 -11.94 -5.49 -10.24
CA LEU A 1 -10.82 -6.45 -10.17
C LEU A 1 -9.58 -5.60 -10.16
N GLU A 2 -8.86 -5.54 -9.05
CA GLU A 2 -7.66 -4.70 -8.92
C GLU A 2 -6.42 -5.55 -8.84
N ILE A 3 -5.63 -5.53 -9.91
CA ILE A 3 -4.41 -6.30 -10.10
C ILE A 3 -3.44 -5.51 -10.96
N SER A 4 -2.14 -5.68 -10.73
CA SER A 4 -1.11 -5.15 -11.62
C SER A 4 -1.19 -5.82 -12.99
N ASN A 5 -1.24 -5.04 -14.07
CA ASN A 5 -1.16 -5.53 -15.44
C ASN A 5 0.23 -5.26 -16.05
N TRP A 6 0.60 -6.00 -17.09
CA TRP A 6 1.95 -6.01 -17.68
C TRP A 6 2.44 -4.63 -18.15
N SER A 7 1.52 -3.71 -18.48
CA SER A 7 1.83 -2.37 -19.01
C SER A 7 1.62 -1.25 -18.00
N TYR A 8 1.35 -1.56 -16.73
CA TYR A 8 1.12 -0.53 -15.72
C TYR A 8 2.44 0.14 -15.36
N ILE A 9 2.50 1.45 -15.64
CA ILE A 9 3.58 2.34 -15.22
C ILE A 9 3.23 3.03 -13.88
N ASN A 10 1.93 3.17 -13.61
CA ASN A 10 1.41 3.86 -12.44
C ASN A 10 1.02 2.87 -11.33
N MET A 11 0.61 3.44 -10.19
CA MET A 11 -0.02 2.67 -9.10
C MET A 11 -1.31 1.97 -9.56
N GLN A 12 -1.70 0.93 -8.82
CA GLN A 12 -3.01 0.29 -9.01
C GLN A 12 -4.14 1.28 -8.70
N ASP A 13 -5.30 1.07 -9.32
CA ASP A 13 -6.45 1.94 -9.05
C ASP A 13 -6.88 1.81 -7.59
N ALA A 14 -7.20 2.94 -6.98
CA ALA A 14 -7.60 2.99 -5.58
C ALA A 14 -8.95 2.32 -5.33
N MET A 15 -9.00 1.54 -4.24
CA MET A 15 -10.22 1.00 -3.65
C MET A 15 -10.59 1.63 -2.30
N SER A 16 -9.75 2.52 -1.78
CA SER A 16 -10.03 3.27 -0.55
C SER A 16 -9.81 4.77 -0.79
N PRO A 17 -10.55 5.65 -0.09
CA PRO A 17 -10.33 7.10 -0.20
C PRO A 17 -8.92 7.52 0.21
N LEU A 18 -8.29 6.78 1.13
CA LEU A 18 -6.92 7.01 1.56
C LEU A 18 -5.92 6.72 0.44
N MET A 19 -6.11 5.66 -0.33
CA MET A 19 -5.29 5.38 -1.51
C MET A 19 -5.43 6.47 -2.58
N GLU A 20 -6.63 7.02 -2.78
CA GLU A 20 -6.83 8.18 -3.68
C GLU A 20 -6.01 9.39 -3.23
N GLN A 21 -6.03 9.71 -1.93
CA GLN A 21 -5.24 10.81 -1.39
C GLN A 21 -3.72 10.57 -1.51
N LEU A 22 -3.27 9.32 -1.33
CA LEU A 22 -1.88 8.95 -1.52
C LEU A 22 -1.45 9.05 -2.99
N MET A 23 -2.31 8.70 -3.94
CA MET A 23 -2.04 8.92 -5.37
C MET A 23 -1.88 10.41 -5.68
N PHE A 24 -2.77 11.28 -5.17
CA PHE A 24 -2.62 12.73 -5.35
C PHE A 24 -1.33 13.27 -4.72
N PHE A 25 -0.96 12.78 -3.54
CA PHE A 25 0.29 13.19 -2.89
C PHE A 25 1.52 12.70 -3.65
N HIS A 26 1.51 11.47 -4.15
CA HIS A 26 2.56 10.96 -5.02
C HIS A 26 2.74 11.84 -6.26
N ASP A 27 1.65 12.19 -6.95
CA ASP A 27 1.71 13.01 -8.16
C ASP A 27 2.24 14.42 -7.86
N HIS A 28 1.84 15.01 -6.73
CA HIS A 28 2.40 16.28 -6.26
C HIS A 28 3.92 16.21 -6.05
N VAL A 29 4.40 15.17 -5.37
CA VAL A 29 5.85 14.96 -5.16
C VAL A 29 6.56 14.68 -6.48
N LEU A 30 5.97 13.87 -7.35
CA LEU A 30 6.55 13.51 -8.65
C LEU A 30 6.74 14.74 -9.54
N ILE A 31 5.77 15.67 -9.59
CA ILE A 31 5.91 16.93 -10.33
C ILE A 31 7.10 17.74 -9.80
N ILE A 32 7.27 17.85 -8.48
CA ILE A 32 8.40 18.57 -7.88
C ILE A 32 9.74 17.90 -8.26
N LEU A 33 9.81 16.56 -8.20
CA LEU A 33 11.01 15.81 -8.57
C LEU A 33 11.35 15.95 -10.07
N ILE A 34 10.35 15.88 -10.96
CA ILE A 34 10.54 16.11 -12.39
C ILE A 34 11.05 17.53 -12.65
N MET A 35 10.50 18.55 -11.97
CA MET A 35 10.96 19.93 -12.10
C MET A 35 12.42 20.09 -11.68
N ILE A 36 12.83 19.53 -10.53
CA ILE A 36 14.21 19.59 -10.05
C ILE A 36 15.16 18.85 -11.01
N THR A 37 14.79 17.63 -11.42
CA THR A 37 15.64 16.82 -12.32
C THR A 37 15.83 17.47 -13.68
N VAL A 38 14.78 18.09 -14.26
CA VAL A 38 14.88 18.84 -15.52
C VAL A 38 15.79 20.05 -15.37
N VAL A 39 15.69 20.82 -14.28
CA VAL A 39 16.55 21.99 -14.03
C VAL A 39 18.02 21.57 -13.89
N VAL A 40 18.30 20.52 -13.10
CA VAL A 40 19.66 20.00 -12.92
C VAL A 40 20.22 19.44 -14.23
N ALA A 41 19.44 18.64 -14.96
CA ALA A 41 19.84 18.09 -16.25
C ALA A 41 20.14 19.21 -17.26
N TYR A 42 19.31 20.26 -17.31
CA TYR A 42 19.55 21.43 -18.14
C TYR A 42 20.84 22.16 -17.76
N MET A 43 21.08 22.42 -16.47
CA MET A 43 22.33 23.06 -16.01
C MET A 43 23.56 22.23 -16.38
N MET A 44 23.50 20.91 -16.20
CA MET A 44 24.60 20.00 -16.56
C MET A 44 24.86 20.02 -18.07
N LEU A 45 23.82 19.96 -18.90
CA LEU A 45 23.97 20.07 -20.36
C LEU A 45 24.59 21.40 -20.75
N MET A 46 24.12 22.52 -20.19
CA MET A 46 24.67 23.84 -20.47
C MET A 46 26.14 23.96 -20.09
N LEU A 47 26.55 23.42 -18.94
CA LEU A 47 27.96 23.39 -18.51
C LEU A 47 28.83 22.57 -19.47
N MET A 48 28.34 21.44 -19.98
CA MET A 48 29.08 20.59 -20.91
C MET A 48 29.24 21.22 -22.30
N TYR A 49 28.26 22.00 -22.76
CA TYR A 49 28.32 22.69 -24.06
C TYR A 49 29.02 24.06 -24.00
N ASN A 50 29.16 24.65 -22.81
CA ASN A 50 29.76 25.97 -22.65
C ASN A 50 31.27 25.94 -22.89
N LYS A 51 31.75 26.81 -23.79
CA LYS A 51 33.19 26.97 -24.11
C LYS A 51 33.85 28.12 -23.36
N ILE A 52 33.07 28.97 -22.69
CA ILE A 52 33.57 30.17 -22.01
C ILE A 52 34.17 29.76 -20.67
N ILE A 53 35.41 30.18 -20.41
CA ILE A 53 36.16 29.82 -19.21
C ILE A 53 36.18 31.00 -18.24
N ASN A 54 35.73 30.79 -17.00
CA ASN A 54 35.93 31.72 -15.90
C ASN A 54 36.61 31.01 -14.71
N ARG A 55 37.88 31.33 -14.46
CA ARG A 55 38.70 30.70 -13.40
C ARG A 55 38.79 31.52 -12.11
N LEU A 56 38.30 32.75 -12.13
CA LEU A 56 38.45 33.70 -11.02
C LEU A 56 37.25 33.71 -10.07
N LEU A 57 36.17 33.00 -10.41
CA LEU A 57 35.00 32.84 -9.54
C LEU A 57 35.33 31.86 -8.41
N LEU A 58 35.68 32.39 -7.24
CA LEU A 58 36.02 31.61 -6.04
C LEU A 58 34.86 31.52 -5.04
N GLU A 59 34.02 32.55 -4.95
CA GLU A 59 32.92 32.62 -3.99
C GLU A 59 31.68 33.25 -4.59
N GLY A 60 30.52 32.91 -4.02
CA GLY A 60 29.23 33.39 -4.47
C GLY A 60 28.19 33.34 -3.36
N GLN A 61 28.35 34.14 -2.31
CA GLN A 61 27.47 34.14 -1.14
C GLN A 61 25.97 34.25 -1.49
N LEU A 62 25.63 35.06 -2.50
CA LEU A 62 24.25 35.20 -2.95
C LEU A 62 23.70 33.90 -3.58
N ILE A 63 24.49 33.19 -4.40
CA ILE A 63 24.03 31.93 -5.02
C ILE A 63 23.95 30.81 -3.98
N GLU A 64 24.88 30.80 -3.03
CA GLU A 64 24.86 29.89 -1.87
C GLU A 64 23.60 30.05 -1.03
N PHE A 65 23.21 31.29 -0.75
CA PHE A 65 21.96 31.58 -0.07
C PHE A 65 20.74 31.09 -0.88
N ILE A 66 20.69 31.36 -2.18
CA ILE A 66 19.57 30.99 -3.05
C ILE A 66 19.40 29.46 -3.12
N TRP A 67 20.46 28.70 -3.39
CA TRP A 67 20.35 27.24 -3.51
C TRP A 67 20.15 26.55 -2.17
N THR A 68 20.30 27.25 -1.04
CA THR A 68 20.01 26.70 0.29
C THR A 68 18.55 26.97 0.66
N LEU A 69 18.08 28.20 0.41
CA LEU A 69 16.72 28.61 0.71
C LEU A 69 15.68 27.90 -0.18
N LEU A 70 15.94 27.77 -1.49
CA LEU A 70 14.99 27.17 -2.42
C LEU A 70 14.66 25.71 -2.06
N PRO A 71 15.63 24.78 -1.87
CA PRO A 71 15.33 23.42 -1.43
C PRO A 71 14.60 23.37 -0.09
N ALA A 72 14.98 24.21 0.88
CA ALA A 72 14.29 24.27 2.17
C ALA A 72 12.80 24.61 2.00
N MET A 73 12.46 25.58 1.15
CA MET A 73 11.07 25.91 0.83
C MET A 73 10.36 24.76 0.10
N THR A 74 11.01 24.09 -0.86
CA THR A 74 10.40 22.94 -1.56
C THR A 74 10.08 21.78 -0.59
N LEU A 75 10.94 21.52 0.40
CA LEU A 75 10.68 20.50 1.42
C LEU A 75 9.46 20.84 2.28
N ILE A 76 9.22 22.10 2.60
CA ILE A 76 8.01 22.52 3.33
C ILE A 76 6.75 22.20 2.50
N PHE A 77 6.77 22.45 1.18
CA PHE A 77 5.66 22.14 0.28
C PHE A 77 5.39 20.64 0.12
N ILE A 78 6.40 19.79 0.31
CA ILE A 78 6.23 18.32 0.35
C ILE A 78 5.73 17.88 1.74
N ALA A 79 6.30 18.42 2.81
CA ALA A 79 6.03 17.99 4.18
C ALA A 79 4.60 18.30 4.63
N MET A 80 4.05 19.46 4.27
CA MET A 80 2.69 19.86 4.69
C MET A 80 1.59 18.87 4.27
N PRO A 81 1.42 18.52 2.99
CA PRO A 81 0.43 17.50 2.59
C PRO A 81 0.79 16.11 3.14
N SER A 82 2.08 15.76 3.24
CA SER A 82 2.53 14.48 3.79
C SER A 82 2.07 14.28 5.24
N LEU A 83 2.32 15.27 6.10
CA LEU A 83 1.92 15.22 7.51
C LEU A 83 0.41 15.18 7.67
N ARG A 84 -0.34 15.94 6.87
CA ARG A 84 -1.81 15.87 6.88
C ARG A 84 -2.29 14.45 6.60
N LEU A 85 -1.74 13.78 5.58
CA LEU A 85 -2.12 12.40 5.27
C LEU A 85 -1.73 11.41 6.35
N LEU A 86 -0.55 11.59 6.95
CA LEU A 86 -0.11 10.76 8.07
C LEU A 86 -1.13 10.76 9.21
N TYR A 87 -1.63 11.93 9.61
CA TYR A 87 -2.64 12.04 10.65
C TYR A 87 -4.00 11.45 10.22
N MET A 88 -4.40 11.62 8.95
CA MET A 88 -5.63 11.01 8.44
C MET A 88 -5.58 9.47 8.41
N LEU A 89 -4.39 8.89 8.23
CA LEU A 89 -4.18 7.43 8.25
C LEU A 89 -4.23 6.85 9.66
N ASP A 90 -3.77 7.60 10.66
CA ASP A 90 -3.70 7.15 12.06
C ASP A 90 -5.06 7.28 12.79
N GLU A 91 -5.94 8.17 12.32
CA GLU A 91 -7.28 8.33 12.88
C GLU A 91 -8.16 7.09 12.66
N ILE A 92 -8.33 6.29 13.72
CA ILE A 92 -9.28 5.18 13.73
C ILE A 92 -10.68 5.71 14.04
N ASN A 93 -11.47 5.93 13.00
CA ASN A 93 -12.89 6.23 13.14
C ASN A 93 -13.66 4.96 13.55
N ASN A 94 -14.54 5.08 14.54
CA ASN A 94 -15.41 4.03 15.11
C ASN A 94 -15.70 2.85 14.15
N PRO A 95 -14.89 1.78 14.20
CA PRO A 95 -15.01 0.67 13.25
C PRO A 95 -16.23 -0.19 13.59
N LEU A 96 -16.92 -0.68 12.56
CA LEU A 96 -18.11 -1.52 12.68
C LEU A 96 -17.78 -3.03 12.61
N LEU A 97 -16.59 -3.36 12.12
CA LEU A 97 -16.09 -4.73 11.97
C LEU A 97 -14.61 -4.76 12.33
N THR A 98 -14.20 -5.79 13.03
CA THR A 98 -12.80 -6.14 13.31
C THR A 98 -12.45 -7.43 12.59
N LEU A 99 -11.38 -7.40 11.79
CA LEU A 99 -10.75 -8.56 11.19
C LEU A 99 -9.36 -8.74 11.81
N LYS A 100 -9.11 -9.90 12.40
CA LYS A 100 -7.75 -10.29 12.78
C LYS A 100 -7.10 -11.06 11.63
N ILE A 101 -5.81 -10.80 11.46
CA ILE A 101 -4.98 -11.30 10.38
C ILE A 101 -3.72 -11.86 11.03
N ILE A 102 -3.47 -13.14 10.87
CA ILE A 102 -2.33 -13.83 11.46
C ILE A 102 -1.47 -14.43 10.36
N GLY A 103 -0.21 -13.99 10.28
CA GLY A 103 0.76 -14.55 9.33
C GLY A 103 1.43 -15.82 9.86
N HIS A 104 1.53 -16.83 9.00
CA HIS A 104 2.21 -18.11 9.25
C HIS A 104 3.12 -18.47 8.06
N GLN A 105 4.07 -19.37 8.25
CA GLN A 105 4.86 -20.00 7.19
C GLN A 105 4.05 -21.13 6.52
N TRP A 106 3.50 -20.98 5.31
CA TRP A 106 3.44 -19.82 4.42
C TRP A 106 2.02 -19.63 3.93
N TYR A 107 1.18 -19.07 4.81
CA TYR A 107 -0.24 -18.82 4.59
C TYR A 107 -0.72 -17.73 5.55
N TRP A 108 -1.95 -17.27 5.36
CA TRP A 108 -2.60 -16.31 6.24
C TRP A 108 -3.81 -16.96 6.90
N SER A 109 -4.00 -16.75 8.20
CA SER A 109 -5.27 -17.07 8.86
C SER A 109 -6.03 -15.79 9.21
N TYR A 110 -7.36 -15.86 9.10
CA TYR A 110 -8.26 -14.74 9.28
C TYR A 110 -9.32 -15.10 10.31
N GLU A 111 -9.59 -14.19 11.25
CA GLU A 111 -10.58 -14.39 12.32
C GLU A 111 -11.54 -13.20 12.39
N TYR A 112 -12.85 -13.50 12.31
CA TYR A 112 -13.96 -12.56 12.45
C TYR A 112 -14.61 -12.73 13.83
N SER A 113 -13.99 -12.15 14.86
CA SER A 113 -14.38 -12.35 16.26
C SER A 113 -15.61 -11.58 16.74
N ASP A 114 -16.12 -10.64 15.95
CA ASP A 114 -17.21 -9.75 16.39
C ASP A 114 -18.60 -10.43 16.40
N PHE A 115 -18.75 -11.58 15.71
CA PHE A 115 -20.05 -12.23 15.51
C PHE A 115 -20.05 -13.72 15.92
N SER A 116 -19.42 -14.59 15.14
CA SER A 116 -19.56 -16.05 15.21
C SER A 116 -18.22 -16.78 15.34
N ASP A 117 -17.15 -16.08 15.72
CA ASP A 117 -15.78 -16.62 15.81
C ASP A 117 -15.38 -17.42 14.55
N VAL A 118 -15.73 -16.88 13.38
CA VAL A 118 -15.37 -17.50 12.09
C VAL A 118 -13.87 -17.36 11.90
N GLU A 119 -13.18 -18.50 11.79
CA GLU A 119 -11.74 -18.58 11.53
C GLU A 119 -11.47 -19.48 10.33
N PHE A 120 -10.54 -19.08 9.47
CA PHE A 120 -10.06 -19.92 8.38
C PHE A 120 -8.66 -19.56 7.91
N ASP A 121 -8.03 -20.55 7.28
CA ASP A 121 -6.74 -20.41 6.61
C ASP A 121 -6.93 -20.11 5.13
N SER A 122 -6.01 -19.32 4.58
CA SER A 122 -5.96 -18.91 3.18
C SER A 122 -4.59 -19.28 2.61
N TYR A 123 -4.59 -20.31 1.76
CA TYR A 123 -3.42 -20.81 1.05
C TYR A 123 -3.47 -20.42 -0.42
N MET A 124 -2.30 -20.23 -1.03
CA MET A 124 -2.19 -20.07 -2.48
C MET A 124 -2.71 -21.32 -3.19
N LYS A 125 -3.58 -21.14 -4.20
CA LYS A 125 -4.03 -22.26 -5.03
C LYS A 125 -2.86 -22.86 -5.81
N SER A 126 -2.83 -24.20 -5.86
CA SER A 126 -1.85 -24.92 -6.66
C SER A 126 -2.14 -24.77 -8.15
N MET A 127 -1.12 -24.91 -9.01
CA MET A 127 -1.29 -24.87 -10.47
C MET A 127 -2.24 -25.95 -10.99
N ILE A 128 -2.46 -27.03 -10.24
CA ILE A 128 -3.29 -28.16 -10.63
C ILE A 128 -4.77 -27.86 -10.35
N ASP A 129 -5.04 -27.12 -9.29
CA ASP A 129 -6.40 -26.81 -8.82
C ASP A 129 -6.93 -25.48 -9.35
N MET A 130 -6.10 -24.73 -10.09
CA MET A 130 -6.48 -23.43 -10.64
C MET A 130 -7.48 -23.55 -11.79
N GLU A 131 -8.50 -22.70 -11.74
CA GLU A 131 -9.46 -22.53 -12.83
C GLU A 131 -8.89 -21.62 -13.94
N LEU A 132 -9.52 -21.66 -15.14
CA LEU A 132 -9.06 -20.89 -16.31
C LEU A 132 -9.04 -19.37 -16.10
N ASN A 133 -9.80 -18.85 -15.14
CA ASN A 133 -9.94 -17.42 -14.86
C ASN A 133 -9.13 -16.95 -13.64
N GLU A 134 -8.29 -17.82 -13.08
CA GLU A 134 -7.51 -17.54 -11.87
C GLU A 134 -6.08 -17.11 -12.21
N PHE A 135 -5.53 -16.28 -11.34
CA PHE A 135 -4.22 -15.69 -11.47
C PHE A 135 -3.17 -16.52 -10.74
N ARG A 136 -2.19 -16.97 -11.51
CA ARG A 136 -1.02 -17.67 -11.02
C ARG A 136 -0.32 -16.88 -9.90
N LEU A 137 -0.07 -17.55 -8.78
CA LEU A 137 0.57 -17.02 -7.55
C LEU A 137 -0.24 -15.98 -6.76
N LEU A 138 -1.47 -15.68 -7.18
CA LEU A 138 -2.28 -14.63 -6.56
C LEU A 138 -3.60 -15.16 -6.00
N ASP A 139 -4.25 -16.09 -6.70
CA ASP A 139 -5.47 -16.69 -6.17
C ASP A 139 -5.21 -17.62 -4.98
N VAL A 140 -6.19 -17.64 -4.07
CA VAL A 140 -6.21 -18.41 -2.83
C VAL A 140 -7.44 -19.31 -2.79
N ASP A 141 -7.38 -20.34 -1.96
CA ASP A 141 -8.50 -21.24 -1.71
C ASP A 141 -9.68 -20.52 -1.01
N ASN A 142 -9.38 -19.76 0.06
CA ASN A 142 -10.35 -18.99 0.84
C ASN A 142 -10.00 -17.51 0.78
N ARG A 143 -10.90 -16.71 0.20
CA ARG A 143 -10.76 -15.25 0.11
C ARG A 143 -11.28 -14.58 1.38
N VAL A 144 -10.68 -13.44 1.73
CA VAL A 144 -11.20 -12.57 2.78
C VAL A 144 -12.39 -11.81 2.23
N ILE A 145 -13.57 -11.97 2.81
CA ILE A 145 -14.77 -11.24 2.39
C ILE A 145 -14.99 -10.06 3.32
N LEU A 146 -15.10 -8.86 2.76
CA LEU A 146 -15.33 -7.61 3.49
C LEU A 146 -16.50 -6.82 2.89
N PRO A 147 -17.32 -6.13 3.70
CA PRO A 147 -18.35 -5.24 3.19
C PRO A 147 -17.76 -3.91 2.69
N PHE A 148 -18.15 -3.43 1.50
CA PHE A 148 -17.80 -2.08 1.06
C PHE A 148 -18.60 -1.00 1.82
N ASN A 149 -18.08 0.23 1.86
CA ASN A 149 -18.60 1.40 2.57
C ASN A 149 -18.79 1.20 4.09
N VAL A 150 -17.98 0.31 4.69
CA VAL A 150 -17.95 0.06 6.13
C VAL A 150 -16.53 0.28 6.64
N GLN A 151 -16.42 0.99 7.76
CA GLN A 151 -15.14 1.20 8.42
C GLN A 151 -14.72 -0.09 9.15
N ILE A 152 -13.59 -0.66 8.74
CA ILE A 152 -13.10 -1.95 9.22
C ILE A 152 -11.78 -1.73 9.96
N ARG A 153 -11.67 -2.30 11.15
CA ARG A 153 -10.42 -2.39 11.92
C ARG A 153 -9.70 -3.67 11.53
N LEU A 154 -8.44 -3.55 11.18
CA LEU A 154 -7.54 -4.68 10.96
C LEU A 154 -6.62 -4.81 12.17
N LEU A 155 -6.49 -6.04 12.67
CA LEU A 155 -5.54 -6.41 13.72
C LEU A 155 -4.56 -7.42 13.14
N VAL A 156 -3.31 -7.02 12.92
CA VAL A 156 -2.30 -7.81 12.20
C VAL A 156 -1.24 -8.27 13.19
N SER A 157 -0.98 -9.58 13.20
CA SER A 157 0.05 -10.24 14.03
C SER A 157 0.64 -11.43 13.29
N SER A 158 1.67 -12.06 13.83
CA SER A 158 2.15 -13.35 13.35
C SER A 158 2.23 -14.37 14.48
N PHE A 159 2.18 -15.66 14.11
CA PHE A 159 2.42 -16.78 14.99
C PHE A 159 3.90 -17.21 15.05
N ASP A 160 4.69 -16.95 14.00
CA ASP A 160 6.04 -17.51 13.84
C ASP A 160 7.15 -16.47 13.60
N VAL A 161 7.33 -15.99 12.37
CA VAL A 161 8.35 -15.01 11.96
C VAL A 161 7.69 -13.69 11.57
N ILE A 162 8.47 -12.69 11.18
CA ILE A 162 7.86 -11.45 10.70
C ILE A 162 7.32 -11.67 9.29
N HIS A 163 6.08 -11.23 9.07
CA HIS A 163 5.45 -11.12 7.75
C HIS A 163 5.00 -9.67 7.55
N SER A 164 4.40 -9.36 6.40
CA SER A 164 3.77 -8.05 6.20
C SER A 164 2.55 -8.19 5.31
N TRP A 165 1.39 -7.86 5.85
CA TRP A 165 0.11 -7.94 5.16
C TRP A 165 -0.06 -6.68 4.32
N ALA A 166 0.01 -6.81 3.00
CA ALA A 166 0.02 -5.69 2.08
C ALA A 166 -1.04 -5.81 0.97
N MET A 167 -1.86 -4.78 0.84
CA MET A 167 -2.90 -4.60 -0.17
C MET A 167 -2.70 -3.23 -0.84
N PRO A 168 -1.99 -3.18 -1.99
CA PRO A 168 -1.61 -1.91 -2.63
C PRO A 168 -2.80 -1.04 -3.02
N SER A 169 -3.85 -1.60 -3.65
CA SER A 169 -5.05 -0.86 -4.05
C SER A 169 -5.84 -0.25 -2.88
N MET A 170 -5.64 -0.76 -1.66
CA MET A 170 -6.28 -0.27 -0.44
C MET A 170 -5.37 0.65 0.38
N SER A 171 -4.13 0.91 -0.06
CA SER A 171 -3.07 1.62 0.69
C SER A 171 -2.67 0.98 2.02
N LEU A 172 -2.76 -0.35 2.12
CA LEU A 172 -2.45 -1.06 3.36
C LEU A 172 -1.13 -1.79 3.22
N LYS A 173 -0.23 -1.58 4.17
CA LYS A 173 0.95 -2.42 4.42
C LYS A 173 1.23 -2.38 5.91
N VAL A 174 1.04 -3.51 6.59
CA VAL A 174 1.22 -3.61 8.03
C VAL A 174 2.03 -4.85 8.34
N ASP A 175 3.13 -4.65 9.06
CA ASP A 175 3.97 -5.77 9.48
C ASP A 175 3.24 -6.63 10.52
N ALA A 176 3.28 -7.93 10.29
CA ALA A 176 2.76 -8.95 11.16
C ALA A 176 3.93 -9.44 12.02
N VAL A 177 4.00 -8.99 13.28
CA VAL A 177 5.15 -9.23 14.16
C VAL A 177 4.73 -10.18 15.29
N PRO A 178 5.46 -11.29 15.52
CA PRO A 178 5.15 -12.20 16.61
C PRO A 178 5.15 -11.48 17.97
N GLY A 179 4.10 -11.69 18.76
CA GLY A 179 3.93 -11.06 20.08
C GLY A 179 3.53 -9.58 20.05
N ARG A 180 3.20 -9.02 18.87
CA ARG A 180 2.69 -7.65 18.74
C ARG A 180 1.46 -7.62 17.84
N LEU A 181 0.40 -7.00 18.33
CA LEU A 181 -0.83 -6.78 17.60
C LEU A 181 -0.85 -5.36 17.03
N ASN A 182 -0.57 -5.23 15.74
CA ASN A 182 -0.63 -3.95 15.03
C ASN A 182 -2.06 -3.67 14.59
N GLN A 183 -2.50 -2.42 14.72
CA GLN A 183 -3.84 -2.00 14.32
C GLN A 183 -3.76 -1.03 13.14
N MET A 184 -4.64 -1.23 12.16
CA MET A 184 -4.91 -0.25 11.10
C MET A 184 -6.41 -0.19 10.84
N SER A 185 -6.88 0.86 10.18
CA SER A 185 -8.26 0.96 9.72
C SER A 185 -8.33 1.07 8.21
N THR A 186 -9.41 0.57 7.62
CA THR A 186 -9.65 0.66 6.18
C THR A 186 -11.13 0.85 5.88
N LEU A 187 -11.39 1.51 4.75
CA LEU A 187 -12.71 1.71 4.16
C LEU A 187 -12.61 1.37 2.68
N VAL A 188 -13.27 0.30 2.26
CA VAL A 188 -13.34 -0.07 0.83
C VAL A 188 -14.51 0.67 0.19
N SER A 189 -14.27 1.48 -0.83
CA SER A 189 -15.28 2.37 -1.44
C SER A 189 -16.15 1.69 -2.50
N ARG A 190 -15.70 0.57 -3.06
CA ARG A 190 -16.38 -0.13 -4.17
C ARG A 190 -16.32 -1.66 -4.04
N PRO A 191 -17.32 -2.39 -4.59
CA PRO A 191 -17.27 -3.85 -4.65
C PRO A 191 -16.20 -4.33 -5.64
N GLY A 192 -15.72 -5.55 -5.43
CA GLY A 192 -14.77 -6.21 -6.33
C GLY A 192 -13.67 -6.98 -5.60
N ILE A 193 -12.84 -7.68 -6.37
CA ILE A 193 -11.71 -8.46 -5.86
C ILE A 193 -10.42 -7.66 -6.00
N SER A 194 -9.60 -7.66 -4.96
CA SER A 194 -8.26 -7.05 -4.94
C SER A 194 -7.23 -8.05 -4.46
N TYR A 195 -5.99 -7.88 -4.93
CA TYR A 195 -4.89 -8.77 -4.62
C TYR A 195 -3.76 -8.06 -3.89
N GLY A 196 -3.09 -8.82 -3.04
CA GLY A 196 -1.92 -8.44 -2.28
C GLY A 196 -0.95 -9.60 -2.13
N GLN A 197 0.22 -9.33 -1.56
CA GLN A 197 1.23 -10.34 -1.28
C GLN A 197 1.97 -10.00 0.02
N CYS A 198 2.56 -11.02 0.65
CA CYS A 198 3.46 -10.79 1.77
C CYS A 198 4.62 -9.89 1.34
N SER A 199 4.86 -8.82 2.10
CA SER A 199 5.84 -7.77 1.78
C SER A 199 7.02 -7.69 2.74
N GLU A 200 7.29 -8.77 3.49
CA GLU A 200 8.43 -8.94 4.39
C GLU A 200 8.97 -10.37 4.30
N ILE A 201 10.29 -10.54 4.31
CA ILE A 201 10.94 -11.83 4.02
C ILE A 201 10.65 -12.86 5.11
N CYS A 202 9.93 -13.94 4.76
CA CYS A 202 9.46 -14.94 5.74
C CYS A 202 9.91 -16.39 5.46
N GLY A 203 10.87 -16.60 4.55
CA GLY A 203 11.50 -17.90 4.28
C GLY A 203 11.27 -18.43 2.86
N ALA A 204 11.32 -19.76 2.70
CA ALA A 204 11.39 -20.42 1.39
C ALA A 204 10.22 -20.10 0.46
N ASN A 205 8.99 -20.06 0.99
CA ASN A 205 7.79 -19.78 0.19
C ASN A 205 7.26 -18.36 0.39
N HIS A 206 8.14 -17.41 0.70
CA HIS A 206 7.77 -15.99 0.86
C HIS A 206 6.95 -15.44 -0.31
N SER A 207 7.28 -15.83 -1.55
CA SER A 207 6.56 -15.40 -2.76
C SER A 207 5.22 -16.12 -3.01
N PHE A 208 4.83 -17.07 -2.16
CA PHE A 208 3.70 -17.99 -2.38
C PHE A 208 2.64 -17.94 -1.28
N MET A 209 2.49 -16.79 -0.63
CA MET A 209 1.44 -16.52 0.36
C MET A 209 0.69 -15.22 0.02
N PRO A 210 -0.08 -15.22 -1.09
CA PRO A 210 -0.82 -14.06 -1.54
C PRO A 210 -2.00 -13.76 -0.61
N ILE A 211 -2.60 -12.59 -0.82
CA ILE A 211 -3.75 -12.10 -0.10
C ILE A 211 -4.81 -11.76 -1.14
N VAL A 212 -6.05 -12.20 -0.92
CA VAL A 212 -7.19 -11.83 -1.77
C VAL A 212 -8.31 -11.31 -0.89
N VAL A 213 -8.74 -10.08 -1.17
CA VAL A 213 -9.88 -9.45 -0.51
C VAL A 213 -11.00 -9.27 -1.53
N GLU A 214 -12.15 -9.86 -1.23
CA GLU A 214 -13.39 -9.72 -1.98
C GLU A 214 -14.33 -8.76 -1.24
N SER A 215 -14.59 -7.63 -1.88
CA SER A 215 -15.44 -6.55 -1.38
C SER A 215 -16.88 -6.74 -1.89
N VAL A 216 -17.83 -6.97 -0.98
CA VAL A 216 -19.23 -7.31 -1.30
C VAL A 216 -20.21 -6.39 -0.58
N GLY A 217 -21.49 -6.45 -0.95
CA GLY A 217 -22.54 -5.71 -0.23
C GLY A 217 -22.80 -6.32 1.15
N MET A 218 -23.22 -5.49 2.12
CA MET A 218 -23.46 -5.92 3.50
C MET A 218 -24.41 -7.12 3.61
N THR A 219 -25.44 -7.20 2.75
CA THR A 219 -26.37 -8.34 2.73
C THR A 219 -25.69 -9.65 2.34
N MET A 220 -24.81 -9.63 1.33
CA MET A 220 -24.03 -10.80 0.94
C MET A 220 -23.01 -11.17 2.02
N PHE A 221 -22.37 -10.17 2.62
CA PHE A 221 -21.43 -10.38 3.73
C PHE A 221 -22.10 -11.08 4.92
N ILE A 222 -23.27 -10.60 5.35
CA ILE A 222 -24.03 -11.25 6.43
C ILE A 222 -24.44 -12.66 6.04
N ASN A 223 -24.96 -12.86 4.82
CA ASN A 223 -25.34 -14.20 4.35
C ASN A 223 -24.14 -15.15 4.30
N TRP A 224 -22.97 -14.68 3.90
CA TRP A 224 -21.74 -15.47 3.92
C TRP A 224 -21.35 -15.83 5.36
N LEU A 225 -21.31 -14.84 6.27
CA LEU A 225 -21.01 -15.06 7.69
C LEU A 225 -21.93 -16.09 8.35
N THR A 226 -23.22 -16.10 8.01
CA THR A 226 -24.19 -17.03 8.61
C THR A 226 -24.12 -18.45 8.05
N ASN A 227 -23.54 -18.63 6.86
CA ASN A 227 -23.46 -19.92 6.18
C ASN A 227 -22.05 -20.52 6.19
N TYR A 228 -21.11 -19.84 6.86
CA TYR A 228 -19.78 -20.37 7.13
C TYR A 228 -19.86 -21.45 8.22
#